data_AF-A0A833JD50-F1
#
_entry.id   AF-A0A833JD50-F1
#
_cell.length_a   1.000
_cell.length_b   1.000
_cell.length_c   1.000
_cell.angle_alpha   90.00
_cell.angle_beta   90.00
_cell.angle_gamma   90.00
#
_symmetry.space_group_name_H-M   'P 1'
#
loop_
_entity.id
_entity.type
_entity.pdbx_description
1 polymer ?
#
loop_
_entity_poly.entity_id
_entity_poly.type
_entity_poly.pdbx_seq_one_letter_code
_entity_poly.pdbx_strand_id
1 'polypeptide(L)'
;MALSDTLVKMSPVKGEYYLVEREKIDDLYRNAGHGDEDEVPNFITIDGKECLFTENFIEKDGKEYEIVMVANGFSWEDIIIYDEDEDE
;
A
#
# COMPACT_ATOMS: atom_id res chain seq x y z
N MET A 1 -18.79 16.32 18.16
CA MET A 1 -17.79 15.23 18.22
C MET A 1 -16.55 15.73 17.52
N ALA A 2 -15.39 15.63 18.16
CA ALA A 2 -14.15 16.07 17.55
C ALA A 2 -13.60 14.94 16.67
N LEU A 3 -12.95 15.28 15.55
CA LEU A 3 -12.33 14.30 14.64
C LEU A 3 -11.33 13.36 15.35
N SER A 4 -10.80 13.80 16.49
CA SER A 4 -9.90 13.02 17.36
C SER A 4 -10.57 11.84 18.05
N ASP A 5 -11.89 11.88 18.26
CA ASP A 5 -12.63 10.82 18.95
C ASP A 5 -12.82 9.57 18.06
N THR A 6 -12.61 9.71 16.75
CA THR A 6 -12.77 8.63 15.75
C THR A 6 -11.44 8.11 15.19
N LEU A 7 -10.29 8.64 15.65
CA LEU A 7 -8.97 8.29 15.14
C LEU A 7 -8.20 7.45 16.16
N VAL A 8 -7.90 6.20 15.82
CA VAL A 8 -6.99 5.36 16.62
C VAL A 8 -5.56 5.61 16.15
N LYS A 9 -4.79 6.32 16.98
CA LYS A 9 -3.36 6.51 16.72
C LYS A 9 -2.61 5.21 17.03
N MET A 10 -2.22 4.47 16.01
CA MET A 10 -1.27 3.38 16.19
C MET A 10 0.14 3.94 16.43
N SER A 11 0.94 3.20 17.20
CA SER A 11 2.38 3.48 17.29
C SER A 11 2.99 3.43 15.88
N PRO A 12 4.02 4.25 15.59
CA PRO A 12 4.63 4.26 14.26
C PRO A 12 5.10 2.85 13.90
N VAL A 13 4.44 2.25 12.92
CA VAL A 13 4.85 0.92 12.44
C VAL A 13 6.12 1.10 11.63
N LYS A 14 7.15 0.32 11.97
CA LYS A 14 8.39 0.25 11.21
C LYS A 14 8.13 -0.55 9.94
N GLY A 15 7.64 0.10 8.90
CA GLY A 15 7.45 -0.49 7.58
C GLY A 15 8.53 -0.06 6.59
N GLU A 16 8.83 -0.92 5.63
CA GLU A 16 9.54 -0.53 4.41
C GLU A 16 8.50 -0.05 3.38
N TYR A 17 8.81 1.04 2.69
CA TYR A 17 7.97 1.57 1.62
C TYR A 17 8.84 2.08 0.48
N TYR A 18 8.29 2.03 -0.72
CA TYR A 18 8.85 2.63 -1.92
C TYR A 18 8.02 3.85 -2.32
N LEU A 19 8.67 4.76 -3.05
CA LEU A 19 8.01 5.85 -3.74
C LEU A 19 8.14 5.60 -5.23
N VAL A 20 7.01 5.41 -5.90
CA VAL A 20 6.97 5.16 -7.33
C VAL A 20 6.42 6.40 -8.02
N GLU A 21 7.17 6.97 -8.97
CA GLU A 21 6.67 8.09 -9.78
C GLU A 21 5.40 7.65 -10.51
N ARG A 22 4.34 8.46 -10.45
CA ARG A 22 3.03 8.10 -11.02
C ARG A 22 3.11 7.74 -12.50
N GLU A 23 3.92 8.48 -13.26
CA GLU A 23 4.12 8.26 -14.69
C GLU A 23 4.79 6.90 -15.01
N LYS A 24 5.37 6.22 -14.01
CA LYS A 24 6.07 4.94 -14.16
C LYS A 24 5.27 3.76 -13.62
N ILE A 25 4.08 3.96 -13.07
CA ILE A 25 3.28 2.90 -12.47
C ILE A 25 2.86 1.87 -13.54
N ASP A 26 2.40 2.33 -14.70
CA ASP A 26 2.01 1.45 -15.81
C ASP A 26 3.20 0.59 -16.29
N ASP A 27 4.38 1.20 -16.40
CA ASP A 27 5.61 0.48 -16.75
C ASP A 27 5.98 -0.54 -15.68
N LEU A 28 5.76 -0.22 -14.40
CA LEU A 28 6.04 -1.11 -13.28
C LEU A 28 5.12 -2.35 -13.31
N TYR A 29 3.81 -2.17 -13.53
CA TYR A 29 2.87 -3.28 -13.71
C TYR A 29 3.19 -4.13 -14.93
N ARG A 30 3.53 -3.51 -16.06
CA ARG A 30 3.98 -4.21 -17.27
C ARG A 30 5.21 -5.06 -17.01
N ASN A 31 6.22 -4.52 -16.33
CA ASN A 31 7.43 -5.25 -15.97
C ASN A 31 7.17 -6.38 -14.96
N ALA A 32 6.16 -6.23 -14.11
CA ALA A 32 5.70 -7.27 -13.19
C ALA A 32 4.89 -8.38 -13.88
N GLY A 33 4.55 -8.24 -15.17
CA GLY A 33 3.81 -9.22 -15.95
C GLY A 33 2.31 -8.95 -16.08
N HIS A 34 1.82 -7.80 -15.60
CA HIS A 34 0.40 -7.41 -15.59
C HIS A 34 0.02 -6.47 -16.75
N GLY A 35 0.77 -6.50 -17.85
CA GLY A 35 0.70 -5.49 -18.91
C GLY A 35 -0.50 -5.56 -19.87
N ASP A 36 -1.23 -6.68 -19.88
CA ASP A 36 -2.32 -6.99 -20.80
C ASP A 36 -3.56 -7.56 -20.08
N GLU A 37 -3.63 -7.43 -18.75
CA GLU A 37 -4.75 -7.93 -17.96
C GLU A 37 -5.87 -6.88 -17.86
N ASP A 38 -7.11 -7.31 -18.05
CA ASP A 38 -8.30 -6.45 -17.85
C ASP A 38 -8.46 -6.00 -16.38
N GLU A 39 -7.85 -6.75 -15.45
CA GLU A 39 -7.78 -6.46 -14.03
C GLU A 39 -6.31 -6.40 -13.60
N VAL A 40 -5.84 -5.19 -13.26
CA VAL A 40 -4.51 -4.97 -12.70
C VAL A 40 -4.60 -5.23 -11.19
N PRO A 41 -3.80 -6.15 -10.61
CA PRO A 41 -3.82 -6.39 -9.18
C PRO A 41 -3.35 -5.15 -8.42
N ASN A 42 -3.85 -4.91 -7.21
CA ASN A 42 -3.37 -3.81 -6.35
C ASN A 42 -2.01 -4.10 -5.68
N PHE A 43 -1.31 -5.15 -6.12
CA PHE A 43 -0.02 -5.57 -5.58
C PHE A 43 0.89 -6.07 -6.70
N ILE A 44 2.20 -5.95 -6.48
CA ILE A 44 3.24 -6.49 -7.36
C ILE A 44 4.39 -7.05 -6.52
N THR A 45 5.25 -7.86 -7.14
CA THR A 45 6.49 -8.28 -6.50
C THR A 45 7.66 -7.40 -6.94
N ILE A 46 8.29 -6.70 -5.98
CA ILE A 46 9.51 -5.90 -6.18
C ILE A 46 10.64 -6.53 -5.37
N ASP A 47 11.76 -6.86 -6.00
CA ASP A 47 12.93 -7.48 -5.35
C ASP A 47 12.60 -8.74 -4.52
N GLY A 48 11.62 -9.53 -4.98
CA GLY A 48 11.15 -10.74 -4.28
C GLY A 48 10.25 -10.46 -3.07
N LYS A 49 9.79 -9.23 -2.87
CA LYS A 49 8.83 -8.84 -1.83
C LYS A 49 7.51 -8.41 -2.43
N GLU A 50 6.42 -8.88 -1.86
CA GLU A 50 5.08 -8.42 -2.23
C GLU A 50 4.88 -6.98 -1.75
N CYS A 51 4.39 -6.13 -2.64
CA CYS A 51 4.28 -4.69 -2.47
C CYS A 51 2.88 -4.24 -2.86
N LEU A 52 2.20 -3.53 -1.95
CA LEU A 52 0.83 -3.04 -2.09
C LEU A 52 0.83 -1.56 -2.49
N PHE A 53 0.07 -1.22 -3.52
CA PHE A 53 -0.19 0.17 -3.89
C PHE A 53 -1.28 0.74 -2.97
N THR A 54 -1.00 1.91 -2.39
CA THR A 54 -1.85 2.47 -1.33
C THR A 54 -2.85 3.49 -1.84
N GLU A 55 -2.78 3.89 -3.12
CA GLU A 55 -3.52 5.01 -3.69
C GLU A 55 -3.29 6.34 -2.93
N ASN A 56 -2.21 6.42 -2.14
CA ASN A 56 -1.80 7.62 -1.44
C ASN A 56 -0.62 8.27 -2.18
N PHE A 57 -0.81 9.54 -2.55
CA PHE A 57 0.13 10.28 -3.36
C PHE A 57 0.83 11.38 -2.56
N ILE A 58 2.10 11.61 -2.87
CA ILE A 58 2.90 12.71 -2.35
C ILE A 58 3.58 13.46 -3.49
N GLU A 59 3.64 14.78 -3.38
CA GLU A 59 4.44 15.60 -4.30
C GLU A 59 5.82 15.84 -3.69
N LYS A 60 6.86 15.57 -4.48
CA LYS A 60 8.25 15.83 -4.09
C LYS A 60 9.07 16.25 -5.32
N ASP A 61 9.86 17.31 -5.18
CA ASP A 61 10.73 17.80 -6.26
C ASP A 61 10.01 18.06 -7.60
N GLY A 62 8.73 18.50 -7.52
CA GLY A 62 7.89 18.78 -8.69
C GLY A 62 7.34 17.53 -9.40
N LYS A 63 7.40 16.36 -8.75
CA LYS A 63 6.88 15.10 -9.26
C LYS A 63 5.92 14.46 -8.27
N GLU A 64 4.92 13.77 -8.80
CA GLU A 64 3.95 13.02 -8.00
C GLU A 64 4.41 11.56 -7.86
N TYR A 65 4.41 11.07 -6.62
CA TYR A 65 4.78 9.70 -6.28
C TYR A 65 3.63 9.03 -5.56
N GLU A 66 3.41 7.76 -5.84
CA GLU A 66 2.58 6.90 -5.02
C GLU A 66 3.41 6.19 -3.96
N ILE A 67 2.84 6.06 -2.75
CA ILE A 67 3.42 5.26 -1.67
C ILE A 67 3.07 3.79 -1.92
N VAL A 68 4.09 2.95 -2.01
CA VAL A 68 3.95 1.50 -2.17
C VAL A 68 4.51 0.81 -0.93
N MET A 69 3.70 0.06 -0.23
CA MET A 69 4.06 -0.59 1.04
C MET A 69 4.54 -2.02 0.82
N VAL A 70 5.60 -2.43 1.50
CA VAL A 70 6.09 -3.82 1.45
C VAL A 70 5.29 -4.69 2.40
N ALA A 71 4.51 -5.63 1.86
CA ALA A 71 3.65 -6.53 2.63
C ALA A 71 4.47 -7.44 3.57
N ASN A 72 5.63 -7.95 3.13
CA ASN A 72 6.54 -8.76 3.96
C ASN A 72 7.30 -7.95 5.06
N GLY A 73 7.07 -6.64 5.16
CA GLY A 73 7.49 -5.82 6.30
C GLY A 73 6.49 -5.84 7.47
N PHE A 74 5.34 -6.48 7.28
CA PHE A 74 4.29 -6.70 8.25
C PHE A 74 4.04 -8.20 8.33
N SER A 75 4.23 -8.82 9.50
CA SER A 75 3.65 -10.15 9.66
C SER A 75 2.13 -9.98 9.68
N TRP A 76 1.38 -10.94 9.12
CA TRP A 76 -0.08 -10.97 9.31
C TRP A 76 -0.47 -11.05 10.81
N GLU A 77 0.49 -11.35 11.69
CA GLU A 77 0.34 -11.29 13.15
C GLU A 77 0.42 -9.85 13.72
N ASP A 78 0.98 -8.88 12.97
CA ASP A 78 1.03 -7.46 13.35
C ASP A 78 -0.24 -6.67 12.95
N ILE A 79 -1.08 -7.25 12.09
CA ILE A 79 -2.35 -6.65 11.67
C ILE A 79 -3.45 -7.24 12.55
N ILE A 80 -3.79 -6.55 13.64
CA ILE A 80 -5.01 -6.85 14.40
C ILE A 80 -6.20 -6.32 13.59
N ILE A 81 -6.80 -7.20 12.79
CA ILE A 81 -8.15 -6.99 12.26
C ILE A 81 -9.10 -7.37 13.40
N TYR A 82 -9.78 -6.39 13.97
CA TYR A 82 -10.96 -6.68 14.78
C TYR A 82 -12.04 -7.12 13.80
N ASP A 83 -12.26 -8.43 13.71
CA ASP A 83 -13.54 -8.94 13.22
C ASP A 83 -14.57 -8.41 14.22
N GLU A 84 -15.42 -7.49 13.80
CA GLU A 84 -16.62 -7.19 14.58
C GLU A 84 -17.48 -8.45 14.49
N ASP A 85 -17.47 -9.20 15.60
CA ASP A 85 -18.22 -10.42 15.83
C ASP A 85 -19.59 -10.39 15.15
N GLU A 86 -19.91 -11.54 14.56
CA GLU A 86 -21.25 -11.98 14.17
C GLU A 86 -22.31 -11.54 15.19
N ASP A 87 -23.09 -10.51 14.87
CA ASP A 87 -24.41 -10.31 15.49
C ASP A 87 -25.48 -10.89 14.56
N GLU A 88 -25.90 -12.11 14.92
CA GLU A 88 -27.15 -12.87 14.64
C GLU A 88 -28.05 -12.49 13.45
#